data_AF-A0A971KV53-F1
#
_entry.id   AF-A0A971KV53-F1
#
_cell.length_a   1.000
_cell.length_b   1.000
_cell.length_c   1.000
_cell.angle_alpha   90.00
_cell.angle_beta   90.00
_cell.angle_gamma   90.00
#
_symmetry.space_group_name_H-M   'P 1'
#
loop_
_entity.id
_entity.type
_entity.pdbx_description
1 polymer ?
#
loop_
_entity_poly.entity_id
_entity_poly.type
_entity_poly.pdbx_seq_one_letter_code
_entity_poly.pdbx_strand_id
1 'polypeptide(L)'
;LDTVEQCLLMKEAIFRFVLHYRVQTKNFYLSLAGGRKTMSADLQRAASFFGCEGLFHVVDTQLKSGIPKFSPEELSAPAKEDKIKHFMPISIGKEKGNPLWQISFGNFNALEPADYPITDTNKCYYCTLINEVEKRLGTSDSLLVNFSQNLMQEDLQSNFLALYRLNPSLIKRLKTTHFGVYPEQEDYELNFLRKFPKAELHCHLGGIADVNGLISIAKANEHAIKTIDNKKFHSWRKSLTALVHKGNLDQIQRKTKLPKELGAYFTKIPRPLPVVAQILAFADNPELLDHWIYGNLRNPEFFHAIGIQKYEKLGDLQGSTLLQSKTSLRAACTILKEYCRINSIRYLELRCSPEKYTLEGLTSKEVVHTLINELSDCDFSVFRLIFIASRHGQIDELKRHVQLALDFWEKNQNFIVGFDLAGDESVASAQDLRNEFMPLMEKCMQLTIHAGETMPACSIWEAIYHLSADRIGHGLRLIDDPELMEKVKDRRIALEMCPSSNFQIVGFRDNFFPLIHDQKIYPLKKYMEAGLRITINSDNPGISRTDLTRELHRACRLTPGGLSLWDLLILIRQGFRSIFSQDVRRQLLMNAEDEVVRILTSQWSVE
;
A
#
# COMPACT_ATOMS: atom_id res chain seq x y z
N LEU A 1 -0.60 -54.73 -26.16
CA LEU A 1 -1.61 -53.74 -25.72
C LEU A 1 -2.48 -53.52 -26.94
N ASP A 2 -3.44 -54.40 -27.17
CA ASP A 2 -4.01 -54.63 -28.51
C ASP A 2 -5.52 -54.32 -28.58
N THR A 3 -6.14 -53.96 -27.44
CA THR A 3 -7.57 -53.58 -27.37
C THR A 3 -7.76 -52.11 -27.01
N VAL A 4 -8.90 -51.53 -27.42
CA VAL A 4 -9.32 -50.16 -27.08
C VAL A 4 -9.40 -49.97 -25.57
N GLU A 5 -9.86 -50.99 -24.85
CA GLU A 5 -9.96 -51.01 -23.39
C GLU A 5 -8.59 -50.87 -22.71
N GLN A 6 -7.63 -51.71 -23.10
CA GLN A 6 -6.24 -51.58 -22.64
C GLN A 6 -5.66 -50.21 -22.95
N CYS A 7 -6.08 -49.60 -24.07
CA CYS A 7 -5.62 -48.28 -24.41
C CYS A 7 -6.14 -47.18 -23.47
N LEU A 8 -7.40 -47.30 -23.03
CA LEU A 8 -8.04 -46.39 -22.08
C LEU A 8 -7.47 -46.56 -20.67
N LEU A 9 -7.23 -47.79 -20.22
CA LEU A 9 -6.63 -48.05 -18.90
C LEU A 9 -5.23 -47.43 -18.80
N MET A 10 -4.42 -47.54 -19.86
CA MET A 10 -3.11 -46.89 -19.89
C MET A 10 -3.20 -45.36 -19.88
N LYS A 11 -4.16 -44.78 -20.64
CA LYS A 11 -4.40 -43.33 -20.60
C LYS A 11 -4.80 -42.88 -19.19
N GLU A 12 -5.67 -43.65 -18.53
CA GLU A 12 -6.15 -43.34 -17.18
C GLU A 12 -4.99 -43.40 -16.17
N ALA A 13 -4.15 -44.43 -16.26
CA ALA A 13 -2.95 -44.54 -15.44
C ALA A 13 -2.04 -43.32 -15.63
N ILE A 14 -1.77 -42.90 -16.88
CA ILE A 14 -0.96 -41.71 -17.17
C ILE A 14 -1.53 -40.45 -16.50
N PHE A 15 -2.83 -40.20 -16.63
CA PHE A 15 -3.46 -39.03 -16.03
C PHE A 15 -3.38 -39.05 -14.50
N ARG A 16 -3.58 -40.22 -13.87
CA ARG A 16 -3.46 -40.37 -12.42
C ARG A 16 -2.01 -40.19 -11.95
N PHE A 17 -1.04 -40.78 -12.64
CA PHE A 17 0.37 -40.58 -12.34
C PHE A 17 0.73 -39.10 -12.40
N VAL A 18 0.36 -38.40 -13.48
CA VAL A 18 0.65 -36.98 -13.63
C VAL A 18 -0.01 -36.16 -12.53
N LEU A 19 -1.27 -36.43 -12.17
CA LEU A 19 -1.95 -35.75 -11.06
C LEU A 19 -1.22 -35.95 -9.72
N HIS A 20 -0.90 -37.21 -9.37
CA HIS A 20 -0.20 -37.54 -8.12
C HIS A 20 1.16 -36.85 -8.04
N TYR A 21 1.97 -36.94 -9.09
CA TYR A 21 3.29 -36.31 -9.12
C TYR A 21 3.20 -34.78 -9.11
N ARG A 22 2.24 -34.19 -9.81
CA ARG A 22 2.04 -32.74 -9.81
C ARG A 22 1.66 -32.20 -8.43
N VAL A 23 0.90 -32.94 -7.64
CA VAL A 23 0.54 -32.55 -6.27
C VAL A 23 1.70 -32.78 -5.30
N GLN A 24 2.50 -33.82 -5.51
CA GLN A 24 3.63 -34.17 -4.64
C GLN A 24 4.88 -33.32 -4.85
N THR A 25 5.14 -32.87 -6.10
CA THR A 25 6.38 -32.16 -6.42
C THR A 25 6.11 -30.91 -7.27
N LYS A 26 6.85 -29.83 -6.97
CA LYS A 26 6.84 -28.60 -7.80
C LYS A 26 7.62 -28.80 -9.10
N ASN A 27 8.82 -29.39 -8.98
CA ASN A 27 9.71 -29.68 -10.11
C ASN A 27 9.35 -31.04 -10.72
N PHE A 28 8.44 -31.01 -11.68
CA PHE A 28 7.97 -32.20 -12.37
C PHE A 28 8.31 -32.15 -13.86
N TYR A 29 9.03 -33.17 -14.33
CA TYR A 29 9.50 -33.30 -15.70
C TYR A 29 8.91 -34.54 -16.36
N LEU A 30 8.44 -34.40 -17.59
CA LEU A 30 7.78 -35.45 -18.35
C LEU A 30 8.59 -35.82 -19.58
N SER A 31 8.95 -37.10 -19.70
CA SER A 31 9.50 -37.65 -20.93
C SER A 31 8.36 -38.11 -21.83
N LEU A 32 8.31 -37.57 -23.06
CA LEU A 32 7.40 -37.98 -24.12
C LEU A 32 7.90 -39.22 -24.87
N ALA A 33 9.09 -39.73 -24.53
CA ALA A 33 9.57 -41.01 -25.07
C ALA A 33 8.74 -42.16 -24.46
N GLY A 34 7.84 -42.73 -25.27
CA GLY A 34 6.90 -43.76 -24.85
C GLY A 34 6.86 -44.94 -25.82
N GLY A 35 6.56 -46.13 -25.30
CA GLY A 35 6.60 -47.37 -26.08
C GLY A 35 5.42 -47.57 -27.05
N ARG A 36 4.28 -46.91 -26.85
CA ARG A 36 3.09 -47.03 -27.73
C ARG A 36 2.85 -45.75 -28.54
N LYS A 37 2.26 -45.91 -29.73
CA LYS A 37 1.99 -44.83 -30.70
C LYS A 37 1.27 -43.60 -30.13
N THR A 38 0.37 -43.77 -29.14
CA THR A 38 -0.43 -42.68 -28.56
C THR A 38 0.02 -42.22 -27.17
N MET A 39 0.97 -42.90 -26.53
CA MET A 39 1.40 -42.56 -25.15
C MET A 39 1.97 -41.16 -25.04
N SER A 40 2.78 -40.74 -26.01
CA SER A 40 3.34 -39.39 -26.05
C SER A 40 2.24 -38.34 -26.12
N ALA A 41 1.18 -38.58 -26.89
CA ALA A 41 0.03 -37.68 -26.96
C ALA A 41 -0.74 -37.63 -25.64
N ASP A 42 -0.94 -38.76 -24.97
CA ASP A 42 -1.63 -38.81 -23.67
C ASP A 42 -0.83 -38.11 -22.56
N LEU A 43 0.49 -38.30 -22.54
CA LEU A 43 1.41 -37.60 -21.63
C LEU A 43 1.39 -36.09 -21.88
N GLN A 44 1.43 -35.67 -23.15
CA GLN A 44 1.33 -34.25 -23.50
C GLN A 44 -0.03 -33.66 -23.12
N ARG A 45 -1.13 -34.40 -23.30
CA ARG A 45 -2.47 -33.96 -22.88
C ARG A 45 -2.58 -33.85 -21.36
N ALA A 46 -2.05 -34.83 -20.62
CA ALA A 46 -2.01 -34.77 -19.16
C ALA A 46 -1.13 -33.60 -18.68
N ALA A 47 0.02 -33.37 -19.31
CA ALA A 47 0.90 -32.23 -19.05
C ALA A 47 0.19 -30.89 -19.31
N SER A 48 -0.52 -30.77 -20.44
CA SER A 48 -1.27 -29.57 -20.79
C SER A 48 -2.39 -29.27 -19.79
N PHE A 49 -3.02 -30.31 -19.22
CA PHE A 49 -4.08 -30.13 -18.24
C PHE A 49 -3.56 -29.89 -16.81
N PHE A 50 -2.57 -30.63 -16.33
CA PHE A 50 -2.09 -30.52 -14.93
C PHE A 50 -0.86 -29.61 -14.76
N GLY A 51 -0.09 -29.40 -15.83
CA GLY A 51 1.15 -28.62 -15.87
C GLY A 51 2.41 -29.44 -15.60
N CYS A 52 3.55 -28.98 -16.12
CA CYS A 52 4.89 -29.52 -15.85
C CYS A 52 6.00 -28.50 -16.16
N GLU A 53 7.14 -28.63 -15.46
CA GLU A 53 8.29 -27.73 -15.58
C GLU A 53 9.16 -28.00 -16.82
N GLY A 54 9.01 -29.19 -17.42
CA GLY A 54 9.66 -29.49 -18.68
C GLY A 54 9.13 -30.76 -19.32
N LEU A 55 8.86 -30.66 -20.61
CA LEU A 55 8.59 -31.78 -21.52
C LEU A 55 9.86 -32.09 -22.29
N PHE A 56 10.28 -33.35 -22.27
CA PHE A 56 11.45 -33.82 -22.99
C PHE A 56 11.08 -34.91 -23.97
N HIS A 57 11.66 -34.88 -25.16
CA HIS A 57 11.79 -36.08 -25.99
C HIS A 57 13.19 -36.64 -25.82
N VAL A 58 13.36 -37.94 -26.02
CA VAL A 58 14.69 -38.55 -26.12
C VAL A 58 14.93 -38.91 -27.57
N VAL A 59 16.04 -38.45 -28.15
CA VAL A 59 16.46 -38.82 -29.51
C VAL A 59 17.79 -39.54 -29.49
N ASP A 60 18.05 -40.34 -30.52
CA ASP A 60 19.35 -40.98 -30.73
C ASP A 60 20.36 -39.95 -31.27
N THR A 61 21.58 -39.95 -30.72
CA THR A 61 22.69 -39.07 -31.15
C THR A 61 23.45 -39.62 -32.35
N GLN A 62 23.27 -40.89 -32.73
CA GLN A 62 24.02 -41.56 -33.79
C GLN A 62 23.10 -42.25 -34.82
N LEU A 63 22.80 -41.55 -35.91
CA LEU A 63 22.00 -42.07 -37.05
C LEU A 63 22.58 -43.31 -37.77
N LYS A 64 23.77 -43.83 -37.40
CA LYS A 64 24.50 -44.87 -38.16
C LYS A 64 24.97 -46.11 -37.39
N SER A 65 25.02 -46.10 -36.06
CA SER A 65 25.59 -47.22 -35.25
C SER A 65 24.55 -48.07 -34.51
N GLY A 66 23.27 -47.69 -34.55
CA GLY A 66 22.17 -48.44 -33.96
C GLY A 66 22.02 -48.24 -32.44
N ILE A 67 20.78 -48.33 -31.97
CA ILE A 67 20.43 -48.13 -30.55
C ILE A 67 21.01 -49.28 -29.70
N PRO A 68 21.67 -49.00 -28.55
CA PRO A 68 22.18 -50.04 -27.67
C PRO A 68 21.05 -50.94 -27.16
N LYS A 69 21.27 -52.25 -27.15
CA LYS A 69 20.30 -53.21 -26.58
C LYS A 69 20.34 -53.16 -25.05
N PHE A 70 19.16 -53.22 -24.45
CA PHE A 70 18.96 -53.30 -23.01
C PHE A 70 18.39 -54.67 -22.64
N SER A 71 18.92 -55.30 -21.59
CA SER A 71 18.26 -56.44 -20.97
C SER A 71 17.09 -55.96 -20.07
N PRO A 72 16.11 -56.82 -19.75
CA PRO A 72 15.02 -56.48 -18.83
C PRO A 72 15.51 -55.97 -17.47
N GLU A 73 16.58 -56.55 -16.94
CA GLU A 73 17.19 -56.13 -15.66
C GLU A 73 17.79 -54.73 -15.77
N GLU A 74 18.42 -54.39 -16.90
CA GLU A 74 18.98 -53.06 -17.14
C GLU A 74 17.91 -51.98 -17.30
N LEU A 75 16.69 -52.33 -17.73
CA LEU A 75 15.56 -51.39 -17.81
C LEU A 75 14.96 -51.06 -16.43
N SER A 76 15.25 -51.85 -15.41
CA SER A 76 14.75 -51.67 -14.04
C SER A 76 15.67 -50.82 -13.15
N ALA A 77 16.81 -50.38 -13.66
CA ALA A 77 17.81 -49.60 -12.94
C ALA A 77 18.28 -48.38 -13.76
N PRO A 78 18.91 -47.36 -13.16
CA PRO A 78 19.51 -46.25 -13.90
C PRO A 78 20.50 -46.75 -14.95
N ALA A 79 20.38 -46.25 -16.18
CA ALA A 79 21.24 -46.66 -17.28
C ALA A 79 22.71 -46.27 -17.02
N LYS A 80 23.65 -47.10 -17.48
CA LYS A 80 25.09 -46.82 -17.38
C LYS A 80 25.53 -45.72 -18.36
N GLU A 81 26.57 -44.98 -18.01
CA GLU A 81 27.07 -43.80 -18.76
C GLU A 81 27.45 -44.13 -20.22
N ASP A 82 28.00 -45.33 -20.44
CA ASP A 82 28.34 -45.85 -21.77
C ASP A 82 27.12 -46.07 -22.67
N LYS A 83 25.94 -46.27 -22.11
CA LYS A 83 24.66 -46.36 -22.85
C LYS A 83 23.96 -45.02 -22.96
N ILE A 84 24.05 -44.16 -21.94
CA ILE A 84 23.40 -42.84 -21.91
C ILE A 84 23.93 -41.93 -23.02
N LYS A 85 25.22 -42.00 -23.37
CA LYS A 85 25.84 -41.17 -24.42
C LYS A 85 25.17 -41.29 -25.81
N HIS A 86 24.38 -42.34 -26.03
CA HIS A 86 23.63 -42.58 -27.26
C HIS A 86 22.29 -41.84 -27.31
N PHE A 87 21.88 -41.22 -26.21
CA PHE A 87 20.59 -40.55 -26.09
C PHE A 87 20.77 -39.09 -25.73
N MET A 88 20.08 -38.21 -26.45
CA MET A 88 20.04 -36.78 -26.16
C MET A 88 18.62 -36.38 -25.78
N PRO A 89 18.38 -35.85 -24.57
CA PRO A 89 17.11 -35.25 -24.23
C PRO A 89 16.97 -33.92 -24.97
N ILE A 90 15.87 -33.75 -25.70
CA ILE A 90 15.47 -32.50 -26.34
C ILE A 90 14.33 -31.92 -25.51
N SER A 91 14.53 -30.73 -24.97
CA SER A 91 13.45 -29.97 -24.34
C SER A 91 12.46 -29.48 -25.40
N ILE A 92 11.19 -29.85 -25.24
CA ILE A 92 10.07 -29.43 -26.08
C ILE A 92 9.41 -28.16 -25.52
N GLY A 93 9.56 -27.89 -24.23
CA GLY A 93 9.01 -26.71 -23.57
C GLY A 93 8.46 -27.01 -22.18
N LYS A 94 7.61 -26.12 -21.67
CA LYS A 94 6.93 -26.24 -20.38
C LYS A 94 5.43 -26.03 -20.55
N GLU A 95 4.63 -26.69 -19.72
CA GLU A 95 3.17 -26.57 -19.72
C GLU A 95 2.71 -25.94 -18.41
N LYS A 96 1.95 -24.84 -18.49
CA LYS A 96 1.44 -24.16 -17.28
C LYS A 96 0.34 -24.94 -16.56
N GLY A 97 -0.32 -25.86 -17.27
CA GLY A 97 -1.52 -26.54 -16.79
C GLY A 97 -2.76 -25.66 -16.93
N ASN A 98 -3.92 -26.32 -16.94
CA ASN A 98 -5.24 -25.70 -16.98
C ASN A 98 -5.77 -25.52 -15.55
N PRO A 99 -6.23 -24.33 -15.12
CA PRO A 99 -6.69 -24.12 -13.73
C PRO A 99 -7.91 -24.97 -13.32
N LEU A 100 -8.63 -25.56 -14.27
CA LEU A 100 -9.88 -26.30 -14.02
C LEU A 100 -9.74 -27.46 -13.03
N TRP A 101 -8.57 -28.10 -12.94
CA TRP A 101 -8.38 -29.19 -11.97
C TRP A 101 -8.31 -28.71 -10.52
N GLN A 102 -8.06 -27.42 -10.28
CA GLN A 102 -7.95 -26.82 -8.95
C GLN A 102 -9.25 -26.15 -8.48
N ILE A 103 -10.27 -26.06 -9.35
CA ILE A 103 -11.52 -25.37 -9.04
C ILE A 103 -12.44 -26.30 -8.26
N SER A 104 -12.94 -25.77 -7.13
CA SER A 104 -14.08 -26.32 -6.39
C SER A 104 -15.26 -25.37 -6.55
N PHE A 105 -16.28 -25.76 -7.32
CA PHE A 105 -17.49 -24.96 -7.56
C PHE A 105 -18.68 -25.83 -7.97
N GLY A 106 -19.84 -25.62 -7.33
CA GLY A 106 -21.04 -26.42 -7.58
C GLY A 106 -20.80 -27.90 -7.29
N ASN A 107 -21.01 -28.76 -8.28
CA ASN A 107 -20.76 -30.21 -8.18
C ASN A 107 -19.33 -30.63 -8.55
N PHE A 108 -18.42 -29.68 -8.77
CA PHE A 108 -17.02 -29.94 -9.09
C PHE A 108 -16.17 -29.68 -7.83
N ASN A 109 -15.43 -30.68 -7.37
CA ASN A 109 -14.40 -30.53 -6.32
C ASN A 109 -13.01 -30.43 -6.97
N ALA A 110 -12.04 -29.78 -6.32
CA ALA A 110 -10.65 -29.86 -6.80
C ALA A 110 -10.24 -31.33 -6.97
N LEU A 111 -9.51 -31.64 -8.03
CA LEU A 111 -9.08 -33.02 -8.31
C LEU A 111 -7.93 -33.37 -7.39
N GLU A 112 -8.19 -34.23 -6.40
CA GLU A 112 -7.19 -34.65 -5.43
C GLU A 112 -6.68 -36.07 -5.75
N PRO A 113 -5.37 -36.35 -5.55
CA PRO A 113 -4.80 -37.68 -5.77
C PRO A 113 -5.51 -38.80 -5.00
N ALA A 114 -6.05 -38.48 -3.81
CA ALA A 114 -6.80 -39.41 -2.97
C ALA A 114 -8.08 -39.93 -3.62
N ASP A 115 -8.73 -39.11 -4.46
CA ASP A 115 -9.96 -39.49 -5.17
C ASP A 115 -9.66 -40.41 -6.38
N TYR A 116 -8.41 -40.39 -6.87
CA TYR A 116 -7.98 -41.11 -8.07
C TYR A 116 -6.69 -41.92 -7.81
N PRO A 117 -6.76 -43.01 -7.03
CA PRO A 117 -5.58 -43.79 -6.66
C PRO A 117 -4.94 -44.53 -7.86
N ILE A 118 -3.62 -44.69 -7.83
CA ILE A 118 -2.84 -45.46 -8.80
C ILE A 118 -2.87 -46.94 -8.38
N THR A 119 -4.02 -47.60 -8.47
CA THR A 119 -4.17 -49.04 -8.17
C THR A 119 -4.63 -49.80 -9.41
N ASP A 120 -4.42 -51.12 -9.41
CA ASP A 120 -4.76 -52.01 -10.53
C ASP A 120 -6.24 -51.84 -10.93
N THR A 121 -6.46 -51.39 -12.16
CA THR A 121 -7.68 -50.71 -12.62
C THR A 121 -8.85 -51.64 -12.94
N ASN A 122 -8.77 -52.92 -12.53
CA ASN A 122 -9.79 -53.94 -12.80
C ASN A 122 -11.14 -53.70 -12.12
N LYS A 123 -11.30 -52.65 -11.31
CA LYS A 123 -12.55 -52.32 -10.62
C LYS A 123 -12.77 -50.81 -10.52
N CYS A 124 -13.36 -50.18 -11.54
CA CYS A 124 -14.44 -49.16 -11.45
C CYS A 124 -14.50 -48.34 -12.76
N TYR A 125 -15.53 -48.58 -13.58
CA TYR A 125 -15.73 -47.91 -14.87
C TYR A 125 -16.59 -46.63 -14.80
N TYR A 126 -17.18 -46.33 -13.64
CA TYR A 126 -18.26 -45.32 -13.57
C TYR A 126 -17.77 -43.88 -13.30
N CYS A 127 -16.57 -43.69 -12.74
CA CYS A 127 -15.99 -42.36 -12.48
C CYS A 127 -14.46 -42.37 -12.75
N THR A 128 -14.04 -42.22 -14.00
CA THR A 128 -12.61 -42.13 -14.36
C THR A 128 -12.12 -40.68 -14.31
N LEU A 129 -10.84 -40.47 -14.01
CA LEU A 129 -10.21 -39.16 -14.01
C LEU A 129 -10.29 -38.53 -15.41
N ILE A 130 -10.10 -39.32 -16.47
CA ILE A 130 -10.26 -38.82 -17.84
C ILE A 130 -11.67 -38.27 -18.07
N ASN A 131 -12.72 -38.98 -17.67
CA ASN A 131 -14.09 -38.51 -17.89
C ASN A 131 -14.35 -37.18 -17.16
N GLU A 132 -13.81 -37.04 -15.94
CA GLU A 132 -13.91 -35.79 -15.18
C GLU A 132 -13.11 -34.66 -15.84
N VAL A 133 -11.91 -34.94 -16.37
CA VAL A 133 -11.10 -33.97 -17.12
C VAL A 133 -11.83 -33.51 -18.39
N GLU A 134 -12.33 -34.44 -19.21
CA GLU A 134 -13.05 -34.13 -20.44
C GLU A 134 -14.35 -33.36 -20.14
N LYS A 135 -15.07 -33.73 -19.07
CA LYS A 135 -16.25 -33.00 -18.59
C LYS A 135 -15.91 -31.55 -18.24
N ARG A 136 -14.83 -31.32 -17.48
CA ARG A 136 -14.38 -29.97 -17.14
C ARG A 136 -13.96 -29.16 -18.36
N LEU A 137 -13.23 -29.77 -19.28
CA LEU A 137 -12.83 -29.12 -20.54
C LEU A 137 -14.06 -28.71 -21.36
N GLY A 138 -15.07 -29.59 -21.45
CA GLY A 138 -16.34 -29.33 -22.15
C GLY A 138 -17.18 -28.22 -21.52
N THR A 139 -17.07 -27.98 -20.21
CA THR A 139 -17.79 -26.90 -19.50
C THR A 139 -16.87 -25.76 -19.04
N SER A 140 -15.68 -25.66 -19.60
CA SER A 140 -14.59 -24.81 -19.09
C SER A 140 -14.97 -23.34 -18.97
N ASP A 141 -15.53 -22.77 -20.03
CA ASP A 141 -15.96 -21.36 -20.06
C ASP A 141 -17.00 -21.05 -18.98
N SER A 142 -18.00 -21.94 -18.83
CA SER A 142 -19.05 -21.77 -17.82
C SER A 142 -18.49 -21.92 -16.40
N LEU A 143 -17.60 -22.90 -16.18
CA LEU A 143 -17.03 -23.15 -14.86
C LEU A 143 -16.16 -21.98 -14.38
N LEU A 144 -15.31 -21.44 -15.25
CA LEU A 144 -14.44 -20.32 -14.91
C LEU A 144 -15.23 -19.03 -14.68
N VAL A 145 -16.21 -18.72 -15.54
CA VAL A 145 -17.07 -17.55 -15.36
C VAL A 145 -17.87 -17.65 -14.07
N ASN A 146 -18.49 -18.80 -13.79
CA ASN A 146 -19.28 -18.99 -12.58
C ASN A 146 -18.43 -18.95 -11.31
N PHE A 147 -17.22 -19.55 -11.34
CA PHE A 147 -16.28 -19.48 -10.22
C PHE A 147 -15.84 -18.04 -9.93
N SER A 148 -15.45 -17.28 -10.96
CA SER A 148 -15.10 -15.86 -10.80
C SER A 148 -16.28 -15.03 -10.31
N GLN A 149 -17.50 -15.26 -10.81
CA GLN A 149 -18.71 -14.59 -10.35
C GLN A 149 -19.03 -14.91 -8.88
N ASN A 150 -18.89 -16.17 -8.47
CA ASN A 150 -19.10 -16.58 -7.09
C ASN A 150 -18.10 -15.92 -6.14
N LEU A 151 -16.81 -15.89 -6.50
CA LEU A 151 -15.79 -15.16 -5.74
C LEU A 151 -16.12 -13.67 -5.59
N MET A 152 -16.63 -13.04 -6.65
CA MET A 152 -17.06 -11.64 -6.61
C MET A 152 -18.30 -11.42 -5.74
N GLN A 153 -19.17 -12.42 -5.59
CA GLN A 153 -20.35 -12.37 -4.71
C GLN A 153 -20.00 -12.63 -3.25
N GLU A 154 -19.03 -13.51 -2.97
CA GLU A 154 -18.54 -13.77 -1.61
C GLU A 154 -17.80 -12.56 -1.03
N ASP A 155 -17.07 -11.83 -1.86
CA ASP A 155 -16.34 -10.65 -1.42
C ASP A 155 -17.29 -9.45 -1.23
N LEU A 156 -17.49 -9.03 0.03
CA LEU A 156 -18.24 -7.80 0.37
C LEU A 156 -17.67 -6.54 -0.32
N GLN A 157 -16.38 -6.55 -0.62
CA GLN A 157 -15.70 -5.50 -1.36
C GLN A 157 -14.98 -6.06 -2.58
N SER A 158 -15.34 -5.56 -3.76
CA SER A 158 -14.66 -5.95 -5.01
C SER A 158 -13.18 -5.58 -4.96
N ASN A 159 -12.31 -6.55 -5.27
CA ASN A 159 -10.90 -6.30 -5.53
C ASN A 159 -10.67 -5.85 -6.99
N PHE A 160 -9.41 -5.80 -7.43
CA PHE A 160 -9.07 -5.63 -8.85
C PHE A 160 -9.68 -6.77 -9.67
N LEU A 161 -10.36 -6.45 -10.77
CA LEU A 161 -11.13 -7.41 -11.57
C LEU A 161 -10.22 -8.49 -12.16
N ALA A 162 -8.99 -8.11 -12.52
CA ALA A 162 -8.00 -9.05 -13.04
C ALA A 162 -7.61 -10.14 -12.03
N LEU A 163 -7.72 -9.90 -10.72
CA LEU A 163 -7.35 -10.86 -9.69
C LEU A 163 -8.28 -12.08 -9.67
N TYR A 164 -9.57 -11.88 -9.96
CA TYR A 164 -10.56 -12.96 -10.03
C TYR A 164 -10.36 -13.89 -11.24
N ARG A 165 -9.47 -13.52 -12.16
CA ARG A 165 -9.08 -14.31 -13.35
C ARG A 165 -7.72 -14.99 -13.18
N LEU A 166 -7.06 -14.81 -12.03
CA LEU A 166 -5.82 -15.50 -11.72
C LEU A 166 -6.09 -17.00 -11.50
N ASN A 167 -5.02 -17.79 -11.56
CA ASN A 167 -5.10 -19.20 -11.24
C ASN A 167 -5.66 -19.40 -9.80
N PRO A 168 -6.60 -20.33 -9.56
CA PRO A 168 -7.22 -20.54 -8.25
C PRO A 168 -6.23 -20.76 -7.10
N SER A 169 -5.12 -21.46 -7.33
CA SER A 169 -4.08 -21.66 -6.31
C SER A 169 -3.39 -20.36 -5.91
N LEU A 170 -3.22 -19.44 -6.87
CA LEU A 170 -2.70 -18.11 -6.61
C LEU A 170 -3.72 -17.27 -5.84
N ILE A 171 -5.00 -17.29 -6.21
CA ILE A 171 -6.07 -16.60 -5.46
C ILE A 171 -6.11 -17.11 -4.00
N LYS A 172 -6.06 -18.43 -3.81
CA LYS A 172 -5.98 -19.05 -2.48
C LYS A 172 -4.77 -18.53 -1.70
N ARG A 173 -3.59 -18.51 -2.33
CA ARG A 173 -2.36 -17.95 -1.73
C ARG A 173 -2.54 -16.50 -1.30
N LEU A 174 -3.10 -15.64 -2.16
CA LEU A 174 -3.39 -14.23 -1.82
C LEU A 174 -4.28 -14.09 -0.58
N LYS A 175 -5.29 -14.96 -0.44
CA LYS A 175 -6.20 -14.96 0.71
C LYS A 175 -5.57 -15.54 1.98
N THR A 176 -4.53 -16.38 1.87
CA THR A 176 -3.89 -17.03 3.03
C THR A 176 -2.56 -16.42 3.46
N THR A 177 -1.87 -15.65 2.61
CA THR A 177 -0.62 -14.96 2.98
C THR A 177 -0.95 -13.73 3.81
N HIS A 178 -0.64 -13.76 5.10
CA HIS A 178 -0.90 -12.68 6.05
C HIS A 178 0.36 -11.88 6.35
N PHE A 179 0.19 -10.59 6.58
CA PHE A 179 1.22 -9.60 6.89
C PHE A 179 0.99 -9.05 8.30
N GLY A 180 2.03 -8.51 8.94
CA GLY A 180 1.96 -7.85 10.26
C GLY A 180 1.68 -8.79 11.44
N VAL A 181 2.04 -10.07 11.29
CA VAL A 181 1.86 -11.10 12.33
C VAL A 181 3.14 -11.32 13.12
N TYR A 182 4.27 -11.45 12.41
CA TYR A 182 5.55 -11.86 12.97
C TYR A 182 6.60 -10.74 12.81
N PRO A 183 7.15 -10.18 13.91
CA PRO A 183 8.14 -9.11 13.85
C PRO A 183 9.36 -9.43 12.98
N GLU A 184 9.81 -10.69 12.97
CA GLU A 184 10.96 -11.14 12.19
C GLU A 184 10.75 -11.09 10.67
N GLN A 185 9.52 -10.91 10.19
CA GLN A 185 9.19 -10.80 8.77
C GLN A 185 9.06 -9.35 8.29
N GLU A 186 9.11 -8.35 9.19
CA GLU A 186 8.82 -6.94 8.88
C GLU A 186 9.63 -6.40 7.68
N ASP A 187 10.94 -6.64 7.64
CA ASP A 187 11.79 -6.14 6.56
C ASP A 187 11.44 -6.76 5.20
N TYR A 188 11.14 -8.06 5.17
CA TYR A 188 10.69 -8.73 3.95
C TYR A 188 9.34 -8.18 3.49
N GLU A 189 8.40 -8.05 4.43
CA GLU A 189 7.05 -7.55 4.18
C GLU A 189 7.08 -6.12 3.65
N LEU A 190 7.82 -5.21 4.28
CA LEU A 190 7.98 -3.83 3.83
C LEU A 190 8.57 -3.75 2.42
N ASN A 191 9.63 -4.52 2.15
CA ASN A 191 10.24 -4.56 0.82
C ASN A 191 9.29 -5.10 -0.24
N PHE A 192 8.43 -6.05 0.12
CA PHE A 192 7.40 -6.58 -0.78
C PHE A 192 6.28 -5.56 -1.03
N LEU A 193 5.72 -4.96 0.02
CA LEU A 193 4.64 -3.97 -0.07
C LEU A 193 5.05 -2.69 -0.80
N ARG A 194 6.34 -2.33 -0.75
CA ARG A 194 6.90 -1.17 -1.46
C ARG A 194 6.71 -1.24 -2.97
N LYS A 195 6.67 -2.45 -3.54
CA LYS A 195 6.52 -2.69 -4.98
C LYS A 195 5.16 -2.27 -5.52
N PHE A 196 4.10 -2.34 -4.70
CA PHE A 196 2.74 -2.12 -5.19
C PHE A 196 2.43 -0.63 -5.45
N PRO A 197 1.65 -0.31 -6.49
CA PRO A 197 1.20 1.05 -6.75
C PRO A 197 0.23 1.50 -5.65
N LYS A 198 0.38 2.74 -5.19
CA LYS A 198 -0.45 3.29 -4.11
C LYS A 198 -0.97 4.68 -4.44
N ALA A 199 -2.07 5.07 -3.81
CA ALA A 199 -2.61 6.43 -3.82
C ALA A 199 -2.65 6.96 -2.39
N GLU A 200 -2.18 8.18 -2.18
CA GLU A 200 -2.14 8.88 -0.89
C GLU A 200 -3.17 10.01 -0.90
N LEU A 201 -4.17 9.96 -0.01
CA LEU A 201 -5.29 10.90 0.00
C LEU A 201 -5.32 11.79 1.25
N HIS A 202 -4.45 11.53 2.21
CA HIS A 202 -4.37 12.26 3.46
C HIS A 202 -2.90 12.43 3.86
N CYS A 203 -2.25 13.43 3.26
CA CYS A 203 -0.86 13.79 3.56
C CYS A 203 -0.70 15.31 3.67
N HIS A 204 -0.36 15.80 4.87
CA HIS A 204 -0.21 17.23 5.13
C HIS A 204 1.18 17.73 4.74
N LEU A 205 1.23 18.75 3.87
CA LEU A 205 2.49 19.40 3.47
C LEU A 205 3.33 19.85 4.67
N GLY A 206 2.67 20.31 5.73
CA GLY A 206 3.37 20.77 6.94
C GLY A 206 4.02 19.65 7.77
N GLY A 207 3.68 18.39 7.51
CA GLY A 207 4.07 17.22 8.29
C GLY A 207 4.98 16.23 7.57
N ILE A 208 5.45 16.55 6.36
CA ILE A 208 6.15 15.58 5.50
C ILE A 208 7.61 15.33 5.87
N ALA A 209 8.23 16.27 6.58
CA ALA A 209 9.68 16.31 6.69
C ALA A 209 10.13 15.51 7.92
N ASP A 210 10.80 14.39 7.67
CA ASP A 210 11.61 13.74 8.70
C ASP A 210 12.83 14.61 9.05
N VAL A 211 13.68 14.14 9.96
CA VAL A 211 14.88 14.88 10.41
C VAL A 211 15.79 15.25 9.24
N ASN A 212 15.98 14.36 8.27
CA ASN A 212 16.82 14.62 7.10
C ASN A 212 16.13 15.61 6.14
N GLY A 213 14.82 15.53 5.99
CA GLY A 213 14.00 16.49 5.27
C GLY A 213 14.08 17.90 5.87
N LEU A 214 13.99 18.02 7.20
CA LEU A 214 14.16 19.29 7.93
C LEU A 214 15.52 19.91 7.63
N ILE A 215 16.60 19.11 7.73
CA ILE A 215 17.96 19.55 7.41
C ILE A 215 18.06 19.97 5.95
N SER A 216 17.44 19.25 5.03
CA SER A 216 17.47 19.54 3.60
C SER A 216 16.77 20.86 3.25
N ILE A 217 15.59 21.09 3.83
CA ILE A 217 14.86 22.38 3.70
C ILE A 217 15.67 23.51 4.33
N ALA A 218 16.31 23.27 5.47
CA ALA A 218 17.13 24.27 6.13
C ALA A 218 18.39 24.60 5.31
N LYS A 219 19.06 23.60 4.73
CA LYS A 219 20.22 23.78 3.82
C LYS A 219 19.85 24.61 2.60
N ALA A 220 18.67 24.40 2.01
CA ALA A 220 18.19 25.21 0.89
C ALA A 220 18.10 26.72 1.23
N ASN A 221 17.89 27.06 2.50
CA ASN A 221 17.79 28.44 2.98
C ASN A 221 19.09 28.98 3.63
N GLU A 222 20.21 28.26 3.56
CA GLU A 222 21.45 28.63 4.26
C GLU A 222 21.96 30.02 3.85
N HIS A 223 21.84 30.37 2.56
CA HIS A 223 22.28 31.67 2.05
C HIS A 223 21.58 32.84 2.76
N ALA A 224 20.29 32.71 3.05
CA ALA A 224 19.51 33.76 3.73
C ALA A 224 19.98 34.00 5.17
N ILE A 225 20.64 33.02 5.81
CA ILE A 225 21.24 33.21 7.12
C ILE A 225 22.56 33.97 7.02
N LYS A 226 23.35 33.73 5.97
CA LYS A 226 24.66 34.38 5.77
C LYS A 226 24.53 35.89 5.57
N THR A 227 23.39 36.35 5.07
CA THR A 227 23.09 37.77 4.85
C THR A 227 22.60 38.52 6.09
N ILE A 228 22.36 37.83 7.22
CA ILE A 228 21.91 38.46 8.45
C ILE A 228 23.06 39.24 9.09
N ASP A 229 22.90 40.56 9.24
CA ASP A 229 23.80 41.39 10.03
C ASP A 229 23.27 41.55 11.47
N ASN A 230 23.57 40.59 12.34
CA ASN A 230 23.18 40.66 13.76
C ASN A 230 24.17 39.93 14.67
N LYS A 231 24.93 40.69 15.48
CA LYS A 231 25.96 40.13 16.39
C LYS A 231 25.40 39.14 17.42
N LYS A 232 24.23 39.43 17.99
CA LYS A 232 23.56 38.56 18.99
C LYS A 232 23.22 37.20 18.36
N PHE A 233 22.70 37.23 17.14
CA PHE A 233 22.37 36.04 16.37
C PHE A 233 23.60 35.20 16.03
N HIS A 234 24.66 35.83 15.50
CA HIS A 234 25.92 35.12 15.17
C HIS A 234 26.57 34.48 16.39
N SER A 235 26.59 35.18 17.52
CA SER A 235 27.09 34.65 18.79
C SER A 235 26.27 33.45 19.29
N TRP A 236 24.94 33.56 19.25
CA TRP A 236 24.03 32.47 19.61
C TRP A 236 24.22 31.25 18.70
N ARG A 237 24.25 31.43 17.38
CA ARG A 237 24.48 30.37 16.39
C ARG A 237 25.79 29.65 16.64
N LYS A 238 26.90 30.39 16.77
CA LYS A 238 28.23 29.81 17.06
C LYS A 238 28.24 29.01 18.37
N SER A 239 27.61 29.55 19.41
CA SER A 239 27.47 28.86 20.70
C SER A 239 26.65 27.58 20.57
N LEU A 240 25.55 27.59 19.83
CA LEU A 240 24.69 26.42 19.62
C LEU A 240 25.44 25.33 18.85
N THR A 241 26.08 25.68 17.72
CA THR A 241 26.88 24.73 16.93
C THR A 241 27.98 24.08 17.78
N ALA A 242 28.67 24.85 18.62
CA ALA A 242 29.68 24.30 19.52
C ALA A 242 29.11 23.33 20.56
N LEU A 243 27.87 23.53 21.03
CA LEU A 243 27.20 22.61 21.96
C LEU A 243 26.75 21.33 21.26
N VAL A 244 26.22 21.45 20.04
CA VAL A 244 25.83 20.31 19.20
C VAL A 244 27.04 19.43 18.88
N HIS A 245 28.18 20.03 18.53
CA HIS A 245 29.43 19.28 18.31
C HIS A 245 29.91 18.54 19.56
N LYS A 246 29.63 19.05 20.76
CA LYS A 246 29.96 18.39 22.02
C LYS A 246 28.96 17.30 22.44
N GLY A 247 27.81 17.20 21.76
CA GLY A 247 26.77 16.19 22.06
C GLY A 247 26.07 16.36 23.42
N ASN A 248 26.16 17.52 24.07
CA ASN A 248 25.58 17.73 25.40
C ASN A 248 24.08 18.08 25.30
N LEU A 249 23.21 17.06 25.30
CA LEU A 249 21.76 17.20 25.14
C LEU A 249 21.12 18.14 26.17
N ASP A 250 21.50 18.06 27.44
CA ASP A 250 20.93 18.92 28.50
C ASP A 250 21.24 20.40 28.24
N GLN A 251 22.47 20.71 27.86
CA GLN A 251 22.86 22.08 27.52
C GLN A 251 22.24 22.54 26.21
N ILE A 252 22.07 21.65 25.23
CA ILE A 252 21.37 21.92 23.97
C ILE A 252 19.92 22.29 24.27
N GLN A 253 19.18 21.46 25.04
CA GLN A 253 17.77 21.73 25.39
C GLN A 253 17.59 23.08 26.11
N ARG A 254 18.53 23.48 26.98
CA ARG A 254 18.48 24.78 27.66
C ARG A 254 18.75 25.97 26.73
N LYS A 255 19.49 25.75 25.64
CA LYS A 255 19.92 26.79 24.68
C LYS A 255 19.06 26.86 23.42
N THR A 256 18.46 25.75 23.02
CA THR A 256 17.44 25.72 21.97
C THR A 256 16.17 26.37 22.49
N LYS A 257 15.42 26.93 21.55
CA LYS A 257 14.18 27.63 21.83
C LYS A 257 13.12 27.11 20.88
N LEU A 258 11.88 27.12 21.35
CA LEU A 258 10.75 26.85 20.47
C LEU A 258 10.64 27.97 19.41
N PRO A 259 10.07 27.70 18.22
CA PRO A 259 9.95 28.68 17.15
C PRO A 259 9.32 30.02 17.57
N LYS A 260 8.28 29.98 18.41
CA LYS A 260 7.61 31.18 18.93
C LYS A 260 8.56 32.02 19.80
N GLU A 261 9.36 31.36 20.63
CA GLU A 261 10.36 32.02 21.47
C GLU A 261 11.52 32.61 20.67
N LEU A 262 11.93 31.94 19.58
CA LEU A 262 12.96 32.47 18.68
C LEU A 262 12.53 33.77 18.03
N GLY A 263 11.27 33.89 17.60
CA GLY A 263 10.71 35.13 17.09
C GLY A 263 10.76 36.27 18.13
N ALA A 264 10.38 35.98 19.38
CA ALA A 264 10.47 36.96 20.47
C ALA A 264 11.92 37.32 20.83
N TYR A 265 12.85 36.37 20.72
CA TYR A 265 14.25 36.57 21.06
C TYR A 265 15.05 37.34 20.00
N PHE A 266 14.65 37.20 18.73
CA PHE A 266 15.25 37.86 17.57
C PHE A 266 14.23 38.71 16.80
N THR A 267 13.67 39.72 17.46
CA THR A 267 12.59 40.58 16.92
C THR A 267 12.88 41.29 15.59
N LYS A 268 14.15 41.45 15.21
CA LYS A 268 14.59 42.09 13.96
C LYS A 268 14.97 41.08 12.86
N ILE A 269 14.77 39.79 13.10
CA ILE A 269 15.11 38.73 12.15
C ILE A 269 13.83 37.97 11.82
N PRO A 270 13.51 37.77 10.52
CA PRO A 270 12.45 36.86 10.08
C PRO A 270 12.46 35.56 10.86
N ARG A 271 11.33 35.17 11.46
CA ARG A 271 11.21 34.05 12.42
C ARG A 271 11.75 32.71 11.87
N PRO A 272 11.60 32.37 10.57
CA PRO A 272 12.12 31.12 10.03
C PRO A 272 13.64 31.05 10.05
N LEU A 273 14.36 32.16 9.89
CA LEU A 273 15.83 32.13 9.74
C LEU A 273 16.55 31.66 11.01
N PRO A 274 16.16 32.07 12.23
CA PRO A 274 16.64 31.44 13.45
C PRO A 274 16.33 29.94 13.56
N VAL A 275 15.18 29.49 13.06
CA VAL A 275 14.83 28.07 13.07
C VAL A 275 15.70 27.29 12.08
N VAL A 276 15.89 27.82 10.86
CA VAL A 276 16.83 27.28 9.87
C VAL A 276 18.22 27.18 10.47
N ALA A 277 18.71 28.21 11.17
CA ALA A 277 20.03 28.20 11.80
C ALA A 277 20.11 27.19 12.96
N GLN A 278 19.03 27.00 13.71
CA GLN A 278 18.93 26.00 14.77
C GLN A 278 19.02 24.58 14.19
N ILE A 279 18.25 24.28 13.13
CA ILE A 279 18.27 22.98 12.45
C ILE A 279 19.66 22.73 11.83
N LEU A 280 20.24 23.73 11.15
CA LEU A 280 21.57 23.60 10.54
C LEU A 280 22.69 23.36 11.55
N ALA A 281 22.52 23.73 12.82
CA ALA A 281 23.49 23.40 13.85
C ALA A 281 23.65 21.88 14.03
N PHE A 282 22.66 21.08 13.64
CA PHE A 282 22.66 19.62 13.67
C PHE A 282 22.92 18.96 12.31
N ALA A 283 23.27 19.73 11.26
CA ALA A 283 23.39 19.20 9.90
C ALA A 283 24.39 18.03 9.77
N ASP A 284 25.43 18.01 10.62
CA ASP A 284 26.46 16.97 10.68
C ASP A 284 26.15 15.86 11.71
N ASN A 285 25.07 16.02 12.50
CA ASN A 285 24.61 15.02 13.46
C ASN A 285 23.07 14.92 13.50
N PRO A 286 22.44 14.34 12.45
CA PRO A 286 20.99 14.17 12.38
C PRO A 286 20.41 13.37 13.54
N GLU A 287 21.13 12.34 14.04
CA GLU A 287 20.69 11.54 15.18
C GLU A 287 20.49 12.37 16.46
N LEU A 288 21.30 13.41 16.66
CA LEU A 288 21.14 14.31 17.80
C LEU A 288 19.92 15.24 17.63
N LEU A 289 19.60 15.64 16.40
CA LEU A 289 18.36 16.36 16.09
C LEU A 289 17.15 15.46 16.33
N ASP A 290 17.23 14.20 15.91
CA ASP A 290 16.23 13.17 16.17
C ASP A 290 15.98 13.00 17.68
N HIS A 291 17.05 12.89 18.47
CA HIS A 291 16.96 12.85 19.93
C HIS A 291 16.35 14.12 20.53
N TRP A 292 16.72 15.29 20.01
CA TRP A 292 16.19 16.54 20.54
C TRP A 292 14.68 16.71 20.28
N ILE A 293 14.20 16.28 19.11
CA ILE A 293 12.77 16.37 18.74
C ILE A 293 11.95 15.31 19.48
N TYR A 294 12.36 14.04 19.42
CA TYR A 294 11.53 12.92 19.86
C TYR A 294 11.85 12.44 21.28
N GLY A 295 13.05 12.65 21.79
CA GLY A 295 13.48 12.14 23.09
C GLY A 295 13.20 10.65 23.25
N ASN A 296 12.40 10.28 24.26
CA ASN A 296 12.02 8.89 24.52
C ASN A 296 11.07 8.31 23.45
N LEU A 297 10.39 9.14 22.67
CA LEU A 297 9.48 8.69 21.60
C LEU A 297 10.22 8.11 20.39
N ARG A 298 11.57 8.14 20.39
CA ARG A 298 12.37 7.36 19.45
C ARG A 298 12.18 5.86 19.61
N ASN A 299 11.83 5.41 20.82
CA ASN A 299 11.38 4.05 21.04
C ASN A 299 9.90 3.93 20.60
N PRO A 300 9.59 3.11 19.57
CA PRO A 300 8.22 2.92 19.10
C PRO A 300 7.24 2.44 20.17
N GLU A 301 7.71 1.72 21.20
CA GLU A 301 6.88 1.26 22.33
C GLU A 301 6.44 2.40 23.25
N PHE A 302 7.10 3.56 23.22
CA PHE A 302 6.67 4.75 23.97
C PHE A 302 5.93 5.76 23.11
N PHE A 303 5.94 5.58 21.78
CA PHE A 303 5.28 6.48 20.84
C PHE A 303 3.87 5.97 20.50
N HIS A 304 3.03 5.83 21.52
CA HIS A 304 1.63 5.44 21.41
C HIS A 304 0.80 6.20 22.45
N ALA A 305 -0.48 6.47 22.13
CA ALA A 305 -1.41 7.14 23.03
C ALA A 305 -0.88 8.44 23.70
N ILE A 306 -0.02 9.20 23.01
CA ILE A 306 0.61 10.41 23.57
C ILE A 306 -0.34 11.62 23.60
N GLY A 307 -1.48 11.54 22.89
CA GLY A 307 -2.45 12.62 22.73
C GLY A 307 -2.05 13.65 21.69
N ILE A 308 -3.05 14.33 21.13
CA ILE A 308 -2.90 15.26 19.99
C ILE A 308 -1.98 16.44 20.33
N GLN A 309 -2.06 17.00 21.54
CA GLN A 309 -1.25 18.18 21.89
C GLN A 309 0.25 17.86 21.99
N LYS A 310 0.63 16.63 22.38
CA LYS A 310 2.04 16.21 22.36
C LYS A 310 2.48 15.88 20.94
N TYR A 311 1.62 15.25 20.16
CA TYR A 311 1.86 14.92 18.77
C TYR A 311 2.13 16.17 17.91
N GLU A 312 1.26 17.17 17.98
CA GLU A 312 1.42 18.42 17.22
C GLU A 312 2.71 19.17 17.54
N LYS A 313 3.15 19.16 18.82
CA LYS A 313 4.40 19.80 19.24
C LYS A 313 5.64 19.21 18.57
N LEU A 314 5.64 17.94 18.20
CA LEU A 314 6.73 17.32 17.45
C LEU A 314 6.88 17.96 16.06
N GLY A 315 5.80 18.54 15.53
CA GLY A 315 5.77 19.27 14.27
C GLY A 315 6.14 20.76 14.36
N ASP A 316 6.51 21.29 15.53
CA ASP A 316 6.76 22.74 15.69
C ASP A 316 7.85 23.28 14.75
N LEU A 317 8.82 22.45 14.37
CA LEU A 317 9.94 22.82 13.50
C LEU A 317 9.64 22.80 12.00
N GLN A 318 8.46 22.33 11.61
CA GLN A 318 8.04 22.21 10.21
C GLN A 318 6.82 23.08 9.91
N GLY A 319 6.16 22.81 8.78
CA GLY A 319 4.97 23.54 8.33
C GLY A 319 5.15 25.05 8.38
N SER A 320 4.24 25.74 9.09
CA SER A 320 4.22 27.20 9.21
C SER A 320 5.48 27.81 9.83
N THR A 321 6.36 27.03 10.45
CA THR A 321 7.62 27.57 10.96
C THR A 321 8.69 27.65 9.88
N LEU A 322 8.77 26.65 9.00
CA LEU A 322 9.90 26.47 8.08
C LEU A 322 9.53 26.79 6.61
N LEU A 323 8.28 26.52 6.23
CA LEU A 323 7.77 26.64 4.87
C LEU A 323 7.27 28.07 4.58
N GLN A 324 8.09 29.08 4.88
CA GLN A 324 7.74 30.50 4.76
C GLN A 324 8.42 31.20 3.56
N SER A 325 9.11 30.44 2.70
CA SER A 325 9.79 30.95 1.51
C SER A 325 9.56 30.04 0.31
N LYS A 326 9.60 30.58 -0.92
CA LYS A 326 9.54 29.78 -2.15
C LYS A 326 10.64 28.71 -2.16
N THR A 327 11.81 29.03 -1.63
CA THR A 327 12.94 28.10 -1.50
C THR A 327 12.61 26.92 -0.58
N SER A 328 11.99 27.17 0.58
CA SER A 328 11.55 26.09 1.48
C SER A 328 10.45 25.23 0.84
N LEU A 329 9.48 25.85 0.17
CA LEU A 329 8.40 25.13 -0.51
C LEU A 329 8.94 24.24 -1.63
N ARG A 330 9.90 24.74 -2.42
CA ARG A 330 10.60 23.95 -3.45
C ARG A 330 11.32 22.75 -2.87
N ALA A 331 12.07 22.94 -1.78
CA ALA A 331 12.75 21.84 -1.11
C ALA A 331 11.76 20.78 -0.58
N ALA A 332 10.62 21.22 -0.03
CA ALA A 332 9.54 20.33 0.40
C ALA A 332 8.93 19.54 -0.77
N CYS A 333 8.70 20.19 -1.92
CA CYS A 333 8.24 19.51 -3.14
C CYS A 333 9.23 18.44 -3.64
N THR A 334 10.54 18.72 -3.58
CA THR A 334 11.57 17.72 -3.92
C THR A 334 11.50 16.50 -3.00
N ILE A 335 11.35 16.72 -1.69
CA ILE A 335 11.18 15.64 -0.71
C ILE A 335 9.91 14.82 -1.02
N LEU A 336 8.79 15.48 -1.35
CA LEU A 336 7.54 14.80 -1.75
C LEU A 336 7.69 13.93 -3.00
N LYS A 337 8.38 14.43 -4.03
CA LYS A 337 8.62 13.64 -5.25
C LYS A 337 9.42 12.38 -4.95
N GLU A 338 10.45 12.48 -4.12
CA GLU A 338 11.25 11.33 -3.71
C GLU A 338 10.46 10.37 -2.81
N TYR A 339 9.68 10.90 -1.86
CA TYR A 339 8.75 10.14 -1.05
C TYR A 339 7.80 9.30 -1.90
N CYS A 340 7.24 9.89 -2.97
CA CYS A 340 6.39 9.17 -3.91
C CYS A 340 7.15 8.06 -4.63
N ARG A 341 8.36 8.33 -5.12
CA ARG A 341 9.20 7.35 -5.83
C ARG A 341 9.52 6.13 -4.97
N ILE A 342 10.05 6.36 -3.77
CA ILE A 342 10.43 5.29 -2.83
C ILE A 342 9.22 4.43 -2.47
N ASN A 343 8.04 5.04 -2.34
CA ASN A 343 6.83 4.36 -1.91
C ASN A 343 5.92 3.92 -3.06
N SER A 344 6.32 4.02 -4.33
CA SER A 344 5.46 3.66 -5.47
C SER A 344 4.08 4.37 -5.45
N ILE A 345 4.06 5.62 -5.01
CA ILE A 345 2.84 6.45 -4.97
C ILE A 345 2.60 7.03 -6.36
N ARG A 346 1.52 6.59 -7.01
CA ARG A 346 1.14 7.02 -8.38
C ARG A 346 0.25 8.27 -8.37
N TYR A 347 -0.39 8.55 -7.23
CA TYR A 347 -1.26 9.70 -7.06
C TYR A 347 -1.21 10.19 -5.61
N LEU A 348 -1.08 11.50 -5.42
CA LEU A 348 -1.03 12.12 -4.09
C LEU A 348 -1.91 13.37 -4.04
N GLU A 349 -2.89 13.38 -3.13
CA GLU A 349 -3.62 14.58 -2.71
C GLU A 349 -2.93 15.20 -1.50
N LEU A 350 -2.15 16.25 -1.78
CA LEU A 350 -1.40 16.99 -0.79
C LEU A 350 -2.31 18.01 -0.15
N ARG A 351 -2.55 17.86 1.14
CA ARG A 351 -3.35 18.83 1.88
C ARG A 351 -2.46 19.92 2.47
N CYS A 352 -2.87 21.17 2.32
CA CYS A 352 -2.09 22.30 2.81
C CYS A 352 -2.99 23.49 3.19
N SER A 353 -2.48 24.36 4.06
CA SER A 353 -3.16 25.59 4.47
C SER A 353 -2.33 26.79 3.98
N PRO A 354 -2.56 27.29 2.74
CA PRO A 354 -1.71 28.31 2.12
C PRO A 354 -1.45 29.56 2.98
N GLU A 355 -2.47 30.08 3.68
CA GLU A 355 -2.34 31.25 4.57
C GLU A 355 -1.37 31.01 5.74
N LYS A 356 -1.11 29.77 6.14
CA LYS A 356 -0.13 29.47 7.21
C LYS A 356 1.32 29.64 6.75
N TYR A 357 1.57 29.86 5.46
CA TYR A 357 2.88 29.97 4.83
C TYR A 357 3.24 31.40 4.39
N THR A 358 2.55 32.41 4.93
CA THR A 358 2.62 33.82 4.50
C THR A 358 3.27 34.79 5.51
N LEU A 359 3.75 34.28 6.65
CA LEU A 359 4.27 35.09 7.77
C LEU A 359 5.47 35.96 7.40
N GLU A 360 6.23 35.59 6.37
CA GLU A 360 7.44 36.32 5.93
C GLU A 360 7.30 36.93 4.53
N GLY A 361 6.08 37.33 4.17
CA GLY A 361 5.82 38.17 3.00
C GLY A 361 5.43 37.43 1.72
N LEU A 362 5.31 36.10 1.74
CA LEU A 362 4.61 35.39 0.66
C LEU A 362 3.12 35.66 0.73
N THR A 363 2.49 35.83 -0.42
CA THR A 363 1.03 35.76 -0.51
C THR A 363 0.55 34.32 -0.61
N SER A 364 -0.66 34.01 -0.16
CA SER A 364 -1.24 32.66 -0.30
C SER A 364 -1.35 32.22 -1.76
N LYS A 365 -1.62 33.16 -2.69
CA LYS A 365 -1.57 32.91 -4.14
C LYS A 365 -0.18 32.50 -4.60
N GLU A 366 0.89 33.14 -4.13
CA GLU A 366 2.26 32.74 -4.49
C GLU A 366 2.63 31.35 -3.97
N VAL A 367 2.15 31.00 -2.77
CA VAL A 367 2.35 29.65 -2.22
C VAL A 367 1.71 28.62 -3.13
N VAL A 368 0.44 28.80 -3.49
CA VAL A 368 -0.30 27.87 -4.37
C VAL A 368 0.36 27.77 -5.74
N HIS A 369 0.70 28.89 -6.38
CA HIS A 369 1.39 28.86 -7.68
C HIS A 369 2.76 28.16 -7.59
N THR A 370 3.48 28.34 -6.49
CA THR A 370 4.75 27.63 -6.28
C THR A 370 4.50 26.12 -6.20
N LEU A 371 3.53 25.67 -5.41
CA LEU A 371 3.20 24.24 -5.32
C LEU A 371 2.75 23.66 -6.67
N ILE A 372 1.89 24.36 -7.41
CA ILE A 372 1.44 23.96 -8.76
C ILE A 372 2.65 23.82 -9.69
N ASN A 373 3.50 24.85 -9.78
CA ASN A 373 4.64 24.84 -10.70
C ASN A 373 5.62 23.71 -10.38
N GLU A 374 5.90 23.47 -9.10
CA GLU A 374 6.87 22.46 -8.70
C GLU A 374 6.33 21.03 -8.80
N LEU A 375 5.01 20.82 -8.63
CA LEU A 375 4.41 19.48 -8.56
C LEU A 375 3.70 19.04 -9.85
N SER A 376 3.36 19.96 -10.77
CA SER A 376 2.69 19.61 -12.03
C SER A 376 3.60 18.82 -12.98
N ASP A 377 4.91 19.07 -12.95
CA ASP A 377 5.90 18.42 -13.80
C ASP A 377 6.54 17.21 -13.06
N CYS A 378 5.73 16.19 -12.80
CA CYS A 378 6.20 14.94 -12.22
C CYS A 378 5.66 13.74 -13.01
N ASP A 379 6.56 13.06 -13.73
CA ASP A 379 6.20 11.90 -14.54
C ASP A 379 5.76 10.68 -13.73
N PHE A 380 6.26 10.56 -12.48
CA PHE A 380 6.04 9.37 -11.68
C PHE A 380 4.73 9.38 -10.90
N SER A 381 4.30 10.55 -10.42
CA SER A 381 3.14 10.70 -9.56
C SER A 381 2.32 11.90 -9.97
N VAL A 382 1.00 11.71 -10.00
CA VAL A 382 0.06 12.80 -10.23
C VAL A 382 -0.24 13.48 -8.89
N PHE A 383 0.10 14.76 -8.78
CA PHE A 383 -0.20 15.57 -7.59
C PHE A 383 -1.48 16.38 -7.75
N ARG A 384 -2.23 16.49 -6.66
CA ARG A 384 -3.36 17.42 -6.49
C ARG A 384 -3.30 18.08 -5.13
N LEU A 385 -3.94 19.22 -4.97
CA LEU A 385 -4.03 19.94 -3.69
C LEU A 385 -5.44 19.87 -3.11
N ILE A 386 -5.47 19.73 -1.80
CA ILE A 386 -6.65 19.97 -0.97
C ILE A 386 -6.31 21.13 -0.03
N PHE A 387 -7.14 22.18 -0.02
CA PHE A 387 -6.93 23.28 0.92
C PHE A 387 -7.56 22.96 2.26
N ILE A 388 -6.87 23.30 3.34
CA ILE A 388 -7.31 23.02 4.70
C ILE A 388 -7.66 24.31 5.42
N ALA A 389 -8.82 24.35 6.05
CA ALA A 389 -9.13 25.28 7.13
C ALA A 389 -8.82 24.66 8.50
N SER A 390 -8.29 25.47 9.41
CA SER A 390 -7.91 25.06 10.76
C SER A 390 -9.01 25.42 11.76
N ARG A 391 -9.45 24.47 12.60
CA ARG A 391 -10.44 24.73 13.68
C ARG A 391 -9.96 25.76 14.71
N HIS A 392 -8.64 25.87 14.92
CA HIS A 392 -8.02 26.83 15.84
C HIS A 392 -7.93 28.29 15.33
N GLY A 393 -8.32 28.55 14.08
CA GLY A 393 -8.17 29.87 13.45
C GLY A 393 -9.29 30.83 13.80
N GLN A 394 -9.09 32.12 13.49
CA GLN A 394 -10.19 33.07 13.48
C GLN A 394 -11.10 32.77 12.28
N ILE A 395 -12.41 33.02 12.42
CA ILE A 395 -13.39 32.83 11.33
C ILE A 395 -12.97 33.59 10.06
N ASP A 396 -12.33 34.76 10.20
CA ASP A 396 -11.84 35.52 9.05
C ASP A 396 -10.69 34.82 8.30
N GLU A 397 -9.85 34.03 8.99
CA GLU A 397 -8.82 33.22 8.34
C GLU A 397 -9.46 32.11 7.50
N LEU A 398 -10.44 31.41 8.08
CA LEU A 398 -11.22 30.40 7.38
C LEU A 398 -11.90 30.98 6.13
N LYS A 399 -12.55 32.14 6.24
CA LYS A 399 -13.17 32.84 5.09
C LYS A 399 -12.14 33.16 3.99
N ARG A 400 -10.92 33.56 4.35
CA ARG A 400 -9.84 33.78 3.38
C ARG A 400 -9.43 32.48 2.68
N HIS A 401 -9.32 31.37 3.40
CA HIS A 401 -9.05 30.06 2.78
C HIS A 401 -10.15 29.61 1.84
N VAL A 402 -11.42 29.77 2.24
CA VAL A 402 -12.57 29.46 1.39
C VAL A 402 -12.53 30.30 0.12
N GLN A 403 -12.35 31.62 0.23
CA GLN A 403 -12.26 32.48 -0.94
C GLN A 403 -11.08 32.11 -1.84
N LEU A 404 -9.92 31.78 -1.26
CA LEU A 404 -8.77 31.31 -2.02
C LEU A 404 -9.07 30.01 -2.78
N ALA A 405 -9.76 29.07 -2.14
CA ALA A 405 -10.17 27.82 -2.79
C ALA A 405 -11.10 28.10 -3.97
N LEU A 406 -12.08 29.00 -3.82
CA LEU A 406 -13.00 29.40 -4.89
C LEU A 406 -12.29 30.09 -6.05
N ASP A 407 -11.37 31.02 -5.76
CA ASP A 407 -10.55 31.74 -6.75
C ASP A 407 -9.76 30.77 -7.64
N PHE A 408 -9.21 29.72 -7.04
CA PHE A 408 -8.44 28.70 -7.77
C PHE A 408 -9.32 27.61 -8.38
N TRP A 409 -10.46 27.28 -7.76
CA TRP A 409 -11.41 26.32 -8.31
C TRP A 409 -11.81 26.75 -9.71
N GLU A 410 -12.22 28.00 -9.93
CA GLU A 410 -12.67 28.45 -11.26
C GLU A 410 -11.60 28.39 -12.36
N LYS A 411 -10.30 28.38 -12.00
CA LYS A 411 -9.19 28.46 -12.97
C LYS A 411 -8.35 27.20 -13.06
N ASN A 412 -8.39 26.34 -12.03
CA ASN A 412 -7.49 25.21 -11.83
C ASN A 412 -8.24 24.00 -11.22
N GLN A 413 -9.47 23.72 -11.66
CA GLN A 413 -10.28 22.57 -11.19
C GLN A 413 -9.53 21.23 -11.27
N ASN A 414 -8.57 21.12 -12.18
CA ASN A 414 -7.79 19.91 -12.37
C ASN A 414 -6.59 19.79 -11.40
N PHE A 415 -6.30 20.79 -10.57
CA PHE A 415 -5.19 20.72 -9.61
C PHE A 415 -5.64 20.92 -8.16
N ILE A 416 -6.57 21.85 -7.90
CA ILE A 416 -7.21 21.97 -6.59
C ILE A 416 -8.49 21.14 -6.63
N VAL A 417 -8.52 20.02 -5.91
CA VAL A 417 -9.56 18.99 -6.06
C VAL A 417 -10.49 18.86 -4.86
N GLY A 418 -10.28 19.65 -3.81
CA GLY A 418 -11.16 19.64 -2.65
C GLY A 418 -10.73 20.59 -1.54
N PHE A 419 -11.51 20.56 -0.48
CA PHE A 419 -11.29 21.31 0.74
C PHE A 419 -11.42 20.42 1.97
N ASP A 420 -10.70 20.77 3.03
CA ASP A 420 -10.61 20.04 4.28
C ASP A 420 -10.82 20.93 5.51
N LEU A 421 -11.27 20.31 6.59
CA LEU A 421 -11.35 20.88 7.93
C LEU A 421 -10.54 20.01 8.88
N ALA A 422 -9.48 20.60 9.47
CA ALA A 422 -8.54 19.89 10.34
C ALA A 422 -8.22 20.66 11.63
N GLY A 423 -7.49 20.02 12.53
CA GLY A 423 -7.17 20.50 13.88
C GLY A 423 -8.09 19.88 14.95
N ASP A 424 -7.93 20.32 16.19
CA ASP A 424 -8.66 19.76 17.34
C ASP A 424 -10.19 19.87 17.16
N GLU A 425 -10.83 18.71 16.97
CA GLU A 425 -12.27 18.57 16.75
C GLU A 425 -13.12 19.17 17.87
N SER A 426 -12.56 19.35 19.08
CA SER A 426 -13.29 19.92 20.22
C SER A 426 -13.45 21.46 20.18
N VAL A 427 -12.70 22.16 19.32
CA VAL A 427 -12.64 23.63 19.33
C VAL A 427 -13.83 24.28 18.62
N ALA A 428 -14.24 23.73 17.49
CA ALA A 428 -15.39 24.19 16.71
C ALA A 428 -15.98 22.98 16.01
N SER A 429 -17.30 22.77 16.10
CA SER A 429 -17.97 21.62 15.50
C SER A 429 -18.11 21.79 13.98
N ALA A 430 -18.40 20.71 13.25
CA ALA A 430 -18.67 20.83 11.81
C ALA A 430 -19.99 21.59 11.55
N GLN A 431 -20.94 21.49 12.48
CA GLN A 431 -22.18 22.26 12.44
C GLN A 431 -21.94 23.78 12.56
N ASP A 432 -21.04 24.19 13.46
CA ASP A 432 -20.77 25.61 13.73
C ASP A 432 -20.21 26.35 12.50
N LEU A 433 -19.45 25.63 11.66
CA LEU A 433 -18.75 26.18 10.50
C LEU A 433 -19.56 26.05 9.19
N ARG A 434 -20.83 25.63 9.28
CA ARG A 434 -21.66 25.36 8.11
C ARG A 434 -21.79 26.57 7.19
N ASN A 435 -22.02 27.75 7.75
CA ASN A 435 -22.26 28.96 6.96
C ASN A 435 -21.02 29.36 6.16
N GLU A 436 -19.85 29.17 6.73
CA GLU A 436 -18.57 29.47 6.10
C GLU A 436 -18.20 28.46 5.01
N PHE A 437 -18.67 27.21 5.14
CA PHE A 437 -18.49 26.15 4.13
C PHE A 437 -19.56 26.19 3.02
N MET A 438 -20.69 26.88 3.22
CA MET A 438 -21.76 26.96 2.21
C MET A 438 -21.27 27.35 0.81
N PRO A 439 -20.38 28.35 0.63
CA PRO A 439 -19.87 28.71 -0.70
C PRO A 439 -19.14 27.56 -1.42
N LEU A 440 -18.45 26.68 -0.68
CA LEU A 440 -17.77 25.51 -1.26
C LEU A 440 -18.78 24.46 -1.73
N MET A 441 -19.81 24.20 -0.89
CA MET A 441 -20.88 23.27 -1.20
C MET A 441 -21.73 23.73 -2.39
N GLU A 442 -22.03 25.03 -2.50
CA GLU A 442 -22.75 25.62 -3.64
C GLU A 442 -22.01 25.44 -4.96
N LYS A 443 -20.67 25.40 -4.92
CA LYS A 443 -19.82 25.11 -6.09
C LYS A 443 -19.56 23.61 -6.31
N CYS A 444 -20.18 22.74 -5.51
CA CYS A 444 -20.00 21.28 -5.56
C CYS A 444 -18.52 20.86 -5.46
N MET A 445 -17.71 21.61 -4.72
CA MET A 445 -16.33 21.22 -4.44
C MET A 445 -16.34 19.99 -3.53
N GLN A 446 -15.42 19.05 -3.76
CA GLN A 446 -15.31 17.87 -2.91
C GLN A 446 -14.80 18.23 -1.53
N LEU A 447 -15.38 17.63 -0.50
CA LEU A 447 -15.07 17.92 0.90
C LEU A 447 -14.58 16.66 1.61
N THR A 448 -13.43 16.76 2.27
CA THR A 448 -13.00 15.78 3.28
C THR A 448 -12.99 16.47 4.63
N ILE A 449 -13.34 15.80 5.72
CA ILE A 449 -13.43 16.45 7.04
C ILE A 449 -12.79 15.53 8.07
N HIS A 450 -11.84 16.05 8.87
CA HIS A 450 -11.36 15.35 10.06
C HIS A 450 -12.51 15.24 11.05
N ALA A 451 -12.95 14.01 11.32
CA ALA A 451 -14.04 13.73 12.23
C ALA A 451 -13.91 12.33 12.83
N GLY A 452 -14.22 12.23 14.11
CA GLY A 452 -14.29 10.98 14.83
C GLY A 452 -12.92 10.39 15.15
N GLU A 453 -11.84 11.19 15.22
CA GLU A 453 -10.55 10.73 15.71
C GLU A 453 -10.53 10.70 17.25
N THR A 454 -10.76 11.86 17.86
CA THR A 454 -10.78 12.06 19.31
C THR A 454 -12.18 12.35 19.84
N MET A 455 -13.09 12.87 18.99
CA MET A 455 -14.47 13.17 19.34
C MET A 455 -15.44 12.03 18.99
N PRO A 456 -16.62 11.94 19.63
CA PRO A 456 -17.58 10.86 19.39
C PRO A 456 -18.15 10.83 17.96
N ALA A 457 -18.86 9.75 17.61
CA ALA A 457 -19.48 9.57 16.29
C ALA A 457 -20.40 10.75 15.85
N CYS A 458 -20.90 11.56 16.79
CA CYS A 458 -21.65 12.78 16.47
C CYS A 458 -20.85 13.77 15.61
N SER A 459 -19.52 13.87 15.77
CA SER A 459 -18.72 14.74 14.89
C SER A 459 -18.69 14.23 13.45
N ILE A 460 -18.77 12.91 13.25
CA ILE A 460 -18.89 12.29 11.92
C ILE A 460 -20.27 12.57 11.33
N TRP A 461 -21.35 12.49 12.14
CA TRP A 461 -22.68 12.91 11.72
C TRP A 461 -22.68 14.35 11.20
N GLU A 462 -22.12 15.27 11.97
CA GLU A 462 -22.08 16.68 11.59
C GLU A 462 -21.26 16.91 10.31
N ALA A 463 -20.10 16.26 10.19
CA ALA A 463 -19.29 16.33 8.97
C ALA A 463 -20.09 15.92 7.72
N ILE A 464 -20.84 14.82 7.81
CA ILE A 464 -21.60 14.27 6.68
C ILE A 464 -22.85 15.11 6.38
N TYR A 465 -23.59 15.55 7.38
CA TYR A 465 -24.92 16.15 7.18
C TYR A 465 -24.93 17.68 7.22
N HIS A 466 -24.00 18.31 7.91
CA HIS A 466 -23.87 19.79 7.89
C HIS A 466 -22.88 20.27 6.84
N LEU A 467 -21.78 19.54 6.62
CA LEU A 467 -20.74 19.92 5.66
C LEU A 467 -20.71 19.06 4.40
N SER A 468 -21.62 18.11 4.23
CA SER A 468 -21.70 17.26 3.02
C SER A 468 -20.40 16.53 2.69
N ALA A 469 -19.66 16.07 3.70
CA ALA A 469 -18.36 15.42 3.51
C ALA A 469 -18.44 14.19 2.57
N ASP A 470 -17.60 14.17 1.54
CA ASP A 470 -17.39 13.05 0.61
C ASP A 470 -16.44 11.99 1.19
N ARG A 471 -15.52 12.42 2.05
CA ARG A 471 -14.59 11.57 2.81
C ARG A 471 -14.46 12.06 4.25
N ILE A 472 -14.10 11.14 5.14
CA ILE A 472 -13.87 11.42 6.55
C ILE A 472 -12.41 11.09 6.89
N GLY A 473 -11.69 12.07 7.40
CA GLY A 473 -10.39 11.89 8.02
C GLY A 473 -10.51 11.06 9.30
N HIS A 474 -9.78 9.95 9.37
CA HIS A 474 -9.72 8.99 10.49
C HIS A 474 -11.00 8.16 10.72
N GLY A 475 -12.09 8.76 11.19
CA GLY A 475 -13.37 8.07 11.43
C GLY A 475 -13.30 6.92 12.46
N LEU A 476 -12.41 7.00 13.44
CA LEU A 476 -12.17 5.93 14.42
C LEU A 476 -13.38 5.62 15.29
N ARG A 477 -14.20 6.63 15.60
CA ARG A 477 -15.39 6.50 16.45
C ARG A 477 -16.66 6.09 15.71
N LEU A 478 -16.61 5.86 14.39
CA LEU A 478 -17.75 5.31 13.64
C LEU A 478 -18.14 3.90 14.16
N ILE A 479 -17.20 3.16 14.74
CA ILE A 479 -17.43 1.85 15.34
C ILE A 479 -18.46 1.87 16.49
N ASP A 480 -18.67 3.04 17.11
CA ASP A 480 -19.62 3.20 18.21
C ASP A 480 -21.06 3.43 17.72
N ASP A 481 -21.27 3.63 16.41
CA ASP A 481 -22.58 3.95 15.82
C ASP A 481 -22.86 3.09 14.56
N PRO A 482 -23.48 1.91 14.74
CA PRO A 482 -23.84 1.03 13.62
C PRO A 482 -24.83 1.64 12.63
N GLU A 483 -25.71 2.56 13.07
CA GLU A 483 -26.66 3.21 12.16
C GLU A 483 -25.93 4.16 11.22
N LEU A 484 -25.04 5.00 11.77
CA LEU A 484 -24.20 5.87 10.96
C LEU A 484 -23.30 5.06 10.02
N MET A 485 -22.76 3.94 10.49
CA MET A 485 -21.92 3.05 9.69
C MET A 485 -22.65 2.59 8.41
N GLU A 486 -23.92 2.20 8.53
CA GLU A 486 -24.73 1.80 7.37
C GLU A 486 -24.91 2.97 6.40
N LYS A 487 -25.18 4.18 6.91
CA LYS A 487 -25.31 5.38 6.06
C LYS A 487 -24.01 5.75 5.34
N VAL A 488 -22.86 5.61 6.01
CA VAL A 488 -21.52 5.80 5.42
C VAL A 488 -21.29 4.80 4.29
N LYS A 489 -21.65 3.53 4.51
CA LYS A 489 -21.57 2.45 3.51
C LYS A 489 -22.42 2.77 2.27
N ASP A 490 -23.70 3.09 2.49
CA ASP A 490 -24.68 3.33 1.42
C ASP A 490 -24.29 4.53 0.55
N ARG A 491 -23.82 5.62 1.19
CA ARG A 491 -23.33 6.82 0.50
C ARG A 491 -21.93 6.64 -0.09
N ARG A 492 -21.25 5.54 0.23
CA ARG A 492 -19.88 5.21 -0.20
C ARG A 492 -18.87 6.28 0.18
N ILE A 493 -19.07 6.90 1.34
CA ILE A 493 -18.14 7.89 1.93
C ILE A 493 -16.88 7.14 2.33
N ALA A 494 -15.72 7.63 1.90
CA ALA A 494 -14.45 6.95 2.19
C ALA A 494 -13.90 7.38 3.56
N LEU A 495 -13.37 6.42 4.33
CA LEU A 495 -12.62 6.68 5.56
C LEU A 495 -11.12 6.71 5.27
N GLU A 496 -10.51 7.88 5.46
CA GLU A 496 -9.08 8.08 5.32
C GLU A 496 -8.37 7.69 6.63
N MET A 497 -8.04 6.41 6.78
CA MET A 497 -7.43 5.90 8.00
C MET A 497 -5.92 6.14 8.00
N CYS A 498 -5.35 6.50 9.16
CA CYS A 498 -3.94 6.89 9.31
C CYS A 498 -3.28 6.07 10.43
N PRO A 499 -2.99 4.78 10.21
CA PRO A 499 -2.62 3.81 11.25
C PRO A 499 -1.59 4.28 12.27
N SER A 500 -0.47 4.87 11.82
CA SER A 500 0.58 5.30 12.76
C SER A 500 0.15 6.54 13.55
N SER A 501 -0.45 7.53 12.90
CA SER A 501 -0.97 8.73 13.58
C SER A 501 -2.04 8.35 14.61
N ASN A 502 -3.00 7.50 14.23
CA ASN A 502 -4.05 7.04 15.12
C ASN A 502 -3.49 6.20 16.29
N PHE A 503 -2.49 5.34 16.06
CA PHE A 503 -1.78 4.64 17.12
C PHE A 503 -1.05 5.59 18.08
N GLN A 504 -0.36 6.60 17.54
CA GLN A 504 0.42 7.58 18.28
C GLN A 504 -0.46 8.51 19.11
N ILE A 505 -1.57 8.98 18.57
CA ILE A 505 -2.49 9.93 19.22
C ILE A 505 -3.43 9.21 20.18
N VAL A 506 -4.12 8.17 19.69
CA VAL A 506 -5.27 7.56 20.37
C VAL A 506 -4.91 6.26 21.09
N GLY A 507 -3.96 5.48 20.57
CA GLY A 507 -3.51 4.21 21.14
C GLY A 507 -4.39 3.02 20.75
N PHE A 508 -3.74 1.97 20.25
CA PHE A 508 -4.37 0.70 19.87
C PHE A 508 -3.41 -0.45 20.14
N ARG A 509 -3.94 -1.67 20.16
CA ARG A 509 -3.13 -2.90 20.16
C ARG A 509 -2.26 -2.97 18.89
N ASP A 510 -1.01 -3.36 19.05
CA ASP A 510 -0.08 -3.68 17.96
C ASP A 510 0.52 -5.07 18.20
N ASN A 511 0.46 -5.96 17.21
CA ASN A 511 0.92 -7.35 17.32
C ASN A 511 2.42 -7.47 17.67
N PHE A 512 3.22 -6.43 17.42
CA PHE A 512 4.66 -6.47 17.65
C PHE A 512 5.04 -5.97 19.05
N PHE A 513 4.11 -5.41 19.82
CA PHE A 513 4.37 -4.82 21.13
C PHE A 513 3.54 -5.53 22.20
N PRO A 514 4.07 -6.60 22.83
CA PRO A 514 3.34 -7.42 23.79
C PRO A 514 2.79 -6.63 24.98
N LEU A 515 3.49 -5.58 25.42
CA LEU A 515 3.11 -4.76 26.58
C LEU A 515 1.81 -3.96 26.38
N ILE A 516 1.34 -3.83 25.14
CA ILE A 516 0.12 -3.07 24.81
C ILE A 516 -0.95 -3.95 24.14
N HIS A 517 -0.86 -5.28 24.29
CA HIS A 517 -1.85 -6.21 23.75
C HIS A 517 -3.25 -6.06 24.37
N ASP A 518 -3.35 -5.50 25.58
CA ASP A 518 -4.63 -5.25 26.27
C ASP A 518 -5.33 -3.96 25.82
N GLN A 519 -4.70 -3.17 24.92
CA GLN A 519 -5.32 -1.99 24.33
C GLN A 519 -6.46 -2.35 23.38
N LYS A 520 -7.32 -1.38 23.10
CA LYS A 520 -8.42 -1.53 22.14
C LYS A 520 -7.93 -1.92 20.74
N ILE A 521 -8.76 -2.70 20.05
CA ILE A 521 -8.50 -3.16 18.67
C ILE A 521 -8.76 -2.01 17.70
N TYR A 522 -7.88 -1.84 16.72
CA TYR A 522 -8.05 -0.87 15.65
C TYR A 522 -9.24 -1.25 14.76
N PRO A 523 -10.16 -0.32 14.41
CA PRO A 523 -11.46 -0.68 13.84
C PRO A 523 -11.40 -1.15 12.37
N LEU A 524 -10.22 -1.09 11.73
CA LEU A 524 -10.01 -1.37 10.31
C LEU A 524 -10.67 -2.68 9.84
N LYS A 525 -10.40 -3.82 10.48
CA LYS A 525 -10.94 -5.12 10.01
C LYS A 525 -12.47 -5.15 10.08
N LYS A 526 -13.06 -4.61 11.16
CA LYS A 526 -14.51 -4.50 11.29
C LYS A 526 -15.11 -3.60 10.21
N TYR A 527 -14.46 -2.49 9.87
CA TYR A 527 -14.90 -1.62 8.79
C TYR A 527 -14.80 -2.29 7.42
N MET A 528 -13.76 -3.09 7.18
CA MET A 528 -13.64 -3.89 5.95
C MET A 528 -14.77 -4.92 5.85
N GLU A 529 -15.03 -5.64 6.93
CA GLU A 529 -16.13 -6.63 7.07
C GLU A 529 -17.51 -5.98 6.99
N ALA A 530 -17.65 -4.70 7.34
CA ALA A 530 -18.88 -3.94 7.13
C ALA A 530 -19.03 -3.42 5.69
N GLY A 531 -18.06 -3.66 4.80
CA GLY A 531 -18.11 -3.21 3.40
C GLY A 531 -17.79 -1.72 3.22
N LEU A 532 -17.21 -1.04 4.22
CA LEU A 532 -16.88 0.38 4.13
C LEU A 532 -15.73 0.65 3.15
N ARG A 533 -15.80 1.78 2.45
CA ARG A 533 -14.69 2.25 1.63
C ARG A 533 -13.62 2.86 2.54
N ILE A 534 -12.43 2.26 2.53
CA ILE A 534 -11.33 2.66 3.42
C ILE A 534 -10.09 2.92 2.57
N THR A 535 -9.34 3.95 2.92
CA THR A 535 -8.00 4.20 2.40
C THR A 535 -7.00 4.24 3.54
N ILE A 536 -5.76 3.85 3.28
CA ILE A 536 -4.66 3.92 4.24
C ILE A 536 -3.74 5.06 3.80
N ASN A 537 -3.39 5.93 4.73
CA ASN A 537 -2.74 7.21 4.46
C ASN A 537 -1.73 7.55 5.57
N SER A 538 -0.79 8.43 5.27
CA SER A 538 0.34 8.77 6.16
C SER A 538 0.11 9.93 7.11
N ASP A 539 -0.89 10.76 6.86
CA ASP A 539 -1.20 11.96 7.64
C ASP A 539 0.00 12.94 7.67
N ASN A 540 0.85 12.82 8.69
CA ASN A 540 2.10 13.57 8.81
C ASN A 540 3.30 12.61 8.84
N PRO A 541 3.80 12.11 7.68
CA PRO A 541 4.79 11.04 7.65
C PRO A 541 6.09 11.39 8.39
N GLY A 542 6.50 12.66 8.36
CA GLY A 542 7.66 13.17 9.09
C GLY A 542 7.49 13.12 10.61
N ILE A 543 6.31 13.49 11.14
CA ILE A 543 5.99 13.44 12.59
C ILE A 543 5.85 12.01 13.05
N SER A 544 5.09 11.22 12.29
CA SER A 544 4.77 9.84 12.63
C SER A 544 5.93 8.88 12.41
N ARG A 545 7.05 9.35 11.86
CA ARG A 545 8.24 8.54 11.52
C ARG A 545 7.87 7.35 10.63
N THR A 546 7.06 7.62 9.62
CA THR A 546 6.46 6.59 8.77
C THR A 546 6.50 6.99 7.29
N ASP A 547 6.08 6.06 6.45
CA ASP A 547 5.82 6.25 5.03
C ASP A 547 4.59 5.44 4.62
N LEU A 548 4.04 5.65 3.41
CA LEU A 548 2.81 4.96 3.02
C LEU A 548 2.94 3.43 2.97
N THR A 549 4.15 2.91 2.71
CA THR A 549 4.40 1.47 2.77
C THR A 549 4.33 0.95 4.20
N ARG A 550 4.96 1.68 5.13
CA ARG A 550 4.88 1.42 6.57
C ARG A 550 3.47 1.58 7.11
N GLU A 551 2.64 2.47 6.57
CA GLU A 551 1.23 2.59 6.98
C GLU A 551 0.41 1.37 6.60
N LEU A 552 0.60 0.79 5.41
CA LEU A 552 -0.04 -0.48 5.05
C LEU A 552 0.41 -1.60 5.99
N HIS A 553 1.71 -1.68 6.30
CA HIS A 553 2.22 -2.68 7.24
C HIS A 553 1.72 -2.43 8.67
N ARG A 554 1.62 -1.18 9.11
CA ARG A 554 1.06 -0.79 10.41
C ARG A 554 -0.42 -1.16 10.48
N ALA A 555 -1.19 -0.95 9.42
CA ALA A 555 -2.58 -1.43 9.33
C ALA A 555 -2.69 -2.95 9.56
N CYS A 556 -1.75 -3.74 9.01
CA CYS A 556 -1.66 -5.16 9.30
C CYS A 556 -1.35 -5.45 10.77
N ARG A 557 -0.33 -4.79 11.33
CA ARG A 557 0.11 -4.96 12.73
C ARG A 557 -0.97 -4.60 13.75
N LEU A 558 -1.78 -3.59 13.45
CA LEU A 558 -2.89 -3.17 14.31
C LEU A 558 -4.14 -4.06 14.16
N THR A 559 -4.13 -5.01 13.22
CA THR A 559 -5.20 -5.98 13.01
C THR A 559 -4.83 -7.32 13.68
N PRO A 560 -5.65 -7.86 14.60
CA PRO A 560 -5.39 -9.17 15.19
C PRO A 560 -5.28 -10.25 14.12
N GLY A 561 -4.16 -10.99 14.11
CA GLY A 561 -3.89 -12.01 13.08
C GLY A 561 -3.40 -11.47 11.74
N GLY A 562 -3.17 -10.15 11.63
CA GLY A 562 -2.69 -9.52 10.41
C GLY A 562 -3.78 -9.29 9.36
N LEU A 563 -3.36 -8.86 8.18
CA LEU A 563 -4.22 -8.77 6.99
C LEU A 563 -3.67 -9.67 5.90
N SER A 564 -4.58 -10.31 5.15
CA SER A 564 -4.19 -11.07 3.97
C SER A 564 -3.69 -10.14 2.86
N LEU A 565 -2.89 -10.65 1.92
CA LEU A 565 -2.53 -9.88 0.73
C LEU A 565 -3.77 -9.49 -0.09
N TRP A 566 -4.80 -10.34 -0.11
CA TRP A 566 -6.08 -10.02 -0.72
C TRP A 566 -6.71 -8.76 -0.09
N ASP A 567 -6.77 -8.69 1.24
CA ASP A 567 -7.26 -7.54 1.99
C ASP A 567 -6.45 -6.28 1.68
N LEU A 568 -5.12 -6.39 1.64
CA LEU A 568 -4.23 -5.27 1.30
C LEU A 568 -4.46 -4.75 -0.13
N LEU A 569 -4.69 -5.64 -1.10
CA LEU A 569 -5.00 -5.25 -2.48
C LEU A 569 -6.37 -4.55 -2.59
N ILE A 570 -7.34 -4.92 -1.74
CA ILE A 570 -8.59 -4.17 -1.60
C ILE A 570 -8.29 -2.74 -1.12
N LEU A 571 -7.51 -2.57 -0.04
CA LEU A 571 -7.18 -1.24 0.49
C LEU A 571 -6.44 -0.37 -0.54
N ILE A 572 -5.47 -0.96 -1.26
CA ILE A 572 -4.75 -0.29 -2.35
C ILE A 572 -5.73 0.20 -3.44
N ARG A 573 -6.63 -0.69 -3.89
CA ARG A 573 -7.63 -0.35 -4.90
C ARG A 573 -8.58 0.75 -4.43
N GLN A 574 -9.01 0.69 -3.17
CA GLN A 574 -9.91 1.67 -2.59
C GLN A 574 -9.26 3.06 -2.49
N GLY A 575 -7.93 3.12 -2.29
CA GLY A 575 -7.13 4.34 -2.47
C GLY A 575 -7.39 4.99 -3.82
N PHE A 576 -7.17 4.26 -4.91
CA PHE A 576 -7.42 4.79 -6.27
C PHE A 576 -8.90 5.14 -6.52
N ARG A 577 -9.85 4.37 -5.98
CA ARG A 577 -11.29 4.64 -6.18
C ARG A 577 -11.79 5.89 -5.47
N SER A 578 -11.11 6.30 -4.40
CA SER A 578 -11.51 7.42 -3.53
C SER A 578 -10.87 8.74 -3.93
N ILE A 579 -10.06 8.76 -5.00
CA ILE A 579 -9.49 9.96 -5.60
C ILE A 579 -10.59 10.95 -6.01
N PHE A 580 -10.41 12.22 -5.69
CA PHE A 580 -11.34 13.30 -6.10
C PHE A 580 -11.22 13.65 -7.59
N SER A 581 -9.99 13.63 -8.14
CA SER A 581 -9.72 13.95 -9.55
C SER A 581 -10.29 12.88 -10.50
N GLN A 582 -11.49 13.13 -11.02
CA GLN A 582 -12.23 12.19 -11.87
C GLN A 582 -11.58 11.91 -13.22
N ASP A 583 -10.89 12.91 -13.77
CA ASP A 583 -10.18 12.91 -15.05
C ASP A 583 -9.08 11.83 -15.12
N VAL A 584 -8.33 11.64 -14.03
CA VAL A 584 -7.21 10.67 -13.99
C VAL A 584 -7.58 9.34 -13.34
N ARG A 585 -8.65 9.30 -12.53
CA ARG A 585 -8.98 8.15 -11.68
C ARG A 585 -9.08 6.83 -12.42
N ARG A 586 -9.78 6.81 -13.57
CA ARG A 586 -9.97 5.58 -14.35
C ARG A 586 -8.64 5.04 -14.89
N GLN A 587 -7.81 5.92 -15.46
CA GLN A 587 -6.53 5.53 -16.03
C GLN A 587 -5.56 5.04 -14.95
N LEU A 588 -5.51 5.72 -13.81
CA LEU A 588 -4.68 5.31 -12.68
C LEU A 588 -5.10 3.94 -12.13
N LEU A 589 -6.42 3.68 -12.04
CA LEU A 589 -6.93 2.39 -11.59
C LEU A 589 -6.57 1.24 -12.55
N MET A 590 -6.64 1.49 -13.86
CA MET A 590 -6.22 0.52 -14.88
C MET A 590 -4.72 0.24 -14.81
N ASN A 591 -3.89 1.29 -14.74
CA ASN A 591 -2.44 1.16 -14.61
C ASN A 591 -2.05 0.42 -13.32
N ALA A 592 -2.75 0.70 -12.22
CA ALA A 592 -2.53 0.02 -10.96
C ALA A 592 -2.90 -1.47 -11.04
N GLU A 593 -4.00 -1.83 -11.71
CA GLU A 593 -4.39 -3.23 -11.94
C GLU A 593 -3.32 -3.99 -12.73
N ASP A 594 -2.83 -3.41 -13.84
CA ASP A 594 -1.79 -4.00 -14.67
C ASP A 594 -0.48 -4.20 -13.89
N GLU A 595 -0.08 -3.18 -13.11
CA GLU A 595 1.12 -3.22 -12.29
C GLU A 595 1.01 -4.28 -11.18
N VAL A 596 -0.14 -4.37 -10.49
CA VAL A 596 -0.41 -5.42 -9.48
C VAL A 596 -0.27 -6.80 -10.12
N VAL A 597 -0.96 -7.07 -11.23
CA VAL A 597 -0.90 -8.38 -11.91
C VAL A 597 0.53 -8.72 -12.31
N ARG A 598 1.27 -7.76 -12.86
CA ARG A 598 2.69 -7.94 -13.22
C ARG A 598 3.56 -8.26 -12.00
N ILE A 599 3.37 -7.59 -10.87
CA ILE A 599 4.11 -7.86 -9.63
C ILE A 599 3.83 -9.29 -9.15
N LEU A 600 2.55 -9.67 -9.01
CA LEU A 600 2.16 -10.99 -8.52
C LEU A 600 2.63 -12.11 -9.45
N THR A 601 2.49 -11.91 -10.77
CA THR A 601 2.95 -12.89 -11.74
C THR A 601 4.47 -12.98 -11.75
N SER A 602 5.23 -11.88 -11.71
CA SER A 602 6.70 -11.95 -11.65
C SER A 602 7.23 -12.62 -10.37
N GLN A 603 6.58 -12.40 -9.24
CA GLN A 603 6.98 -12.97 -7.95
C GLN A 603 6.77 -14.49 -7.88
N TRP A 604 5.73 -15.00 -8.56
CA TRP A 604 5.31 -16.41 -8.46
C TRP A 604 5.19 -17.13 -9.81
N SER A 605 5.78 -16.59 -10.88
CA SER A 605 5.93 -17.27 -12.19
C SER A 605 7.24 -18.04 -12.31
N VAL A 606 8.07 -18.01 -11.26
CA VAL A 606 9.40 -18.66 -11.18
C VAL A 606 9.44 -19.70 -10.04
N GLU A 607 8.31 -19.98 -9.40
CA GLU A 607 8.14 -21.11 -8.46
C GLU A 607 7.28 -22.20 -9.09
#